data_AF-A0A3E0PLE8-F1
#
_entry.id   AF-A0A3E0PLE8-F1
#
_cell.length_a   1.000
_cell.length_b   1.000
_cell.length_c   1.000
_cell.angle_alpha   90.00
_cell.angle_beta   90.00
_cell.angle_gamma   90.00
#
_symmetry.space_group_name_H-M   'P 1'
#
loop_
_entity.id
_entity.type
_entity.pdbx_description
1 polymer ?
#
loop_
_entity_poly.entity_id
_entity_poly.type
_entity_poly.pdbx_seq_one_letter_code
_entity_poly.pdbx_strand_id
1 'polypeptide(L)'
;MRPNGLRKRKAREMTKRLQTVGIILALAGLGFLVAGGVAFAQVQDGYGSLQSFSEAQNVTLSYNEDGQLVDRGTTEGAEAIMTLLTDDWGYPVDMAELDPADPLVNTDSEYMYQMAVIAYHVLHGTQTVVLDEAVEYNGEVFEAGTYE
;
A
#
# COMPACT_ATOMS: atom_id res chain seq x y z
N MET A 1 12.21 71.44 -8.87
CA MET A 1 11.56 70.28 -9.52
C MET A 1 12.61 69.24 -9.87
N ARG A 2 12.70 68.09 -9.17
CA ARG A 2 13.32 66.83 -9.66
C ARG A 2 13.06 65.66 -8.68
N PRO A 3 11.88 65.01 -8.71
CA PRO A 3 11.64 63.74 -8.01
C PRO A 3 11.67 62.50 -8.94
N ASN A 4 11.92 62.68 -10.24
CA ASN A 4 11.69 61.65 -11.25
C ASN A 4 12.78 60.54 -11.35
N GLY A 5 13.99 60.79 -10.85
CA GLY A 5 15.10 59.84 -10.97
C GLY A 5 15.04 58.67 -9.98
N LEU A 6 14.65 58.93 -8.73
CA LEU A 6 14.56 57.90 -7.69
C LEU A 6 13.44 56.89 -7.94
N ARG A 7 12.27 57.36 -8.41
CA ARG A 7 11.13 56.49 -8.76
C ARG A 7 11.46 55.54 -9.92
N LYS A 8 12.16 56.04 -10.96
CA LYS A 8 12.60 55.22 -12.10
C LYS A 8 13.64 54.17 -11.71
N ARG A 9 14.56 54.49 -10.79
CA ARG A 9 15.54 53.51 -10.26
C ARG A 9 14.87 52.40 -9.44
N LYS A 10 13.98 52.76 -8.51
CA LYS A 10 13.22 51.78 -7.71
C LYS A 10 12.35 50.87 -8.58
N ALA A 11 11.69 51.40 -9.61
CA ALA A 11 10.91 50.60 -10.54
C ALA A 11 11.76 49.58 -11.31
N ARG A 12 12.93 49.98 -11.83
CA ARG A 12 13.85 49.08 -12.56
C ARG A 12 14.43 48.00 -11.65
N GLU A 13 14.71 48.33 -10.39
CA GLU A 13 15.16 47.36 -9.39
C GLU A 13 14.07 46.35 -9.05
N MET A 14 12.82 46.81 -8.88
CA MET A 14 11.67 45.94 -8.63
C MET A 14 11.39 45.00 -9.81
N THR A 15 11.50 45.48 -11.06
CA THR A 15 11.38 44.61 -12.25
C THR A 15 12.46 43.53 -12.29
N LYS A 16 13.71 43.87 -11.97
CA LYS A 16 14.79 42.88 -11.88
C LYS A 16 14.52 41.84 -10.80
N ARG A 17 14.06 42.25 -9.62
CA ARG A 17 13.69 41.34 -8.53
C ARG A 17 12.56 40.41 -8.95
N LEU A 18 11.50 40.93 -9.59
CA LEU A 18 10.39 40.13 -10.12
C LEU A 18 10.86 39.12 -11.18
N GLN A 19 11.76 39.53 -12.08
CA GLN A 19 12.32 38.63 -13.08
C GLN A 19 13.16 37.53 -12.45
N THR A 20 14.00 37.84 -11.46
CA THR A 20 14.76 36.85 -10.71
C THR A 20 13.84 35.86 -9.99
N VAL A 21 12.79 36.34 -9.32
CA VAL A 21 11.80 35.48 -8.68
C VAL A 21 11.11 34.57 -9.70
N GLY A 22 10.70 35.11 -10.85
CA GLY A 22 10.09 34.31 -11.92
C GLY A 22 11.01 33.21 -12.45
N ILE A 23 12.31 33.49 -12.62
CA ILE A 23 13.30 32.49 -13.04
C ILE A 23 13.45 31.40 -11.97
N ILE A 24 13.56 31.78 -10.69
CA ILE A 24 13.67 30.82 -9.58
C ILE A 24 12.44 29.92 -9.53
N LEU A 25 11.23 30.49 -9.65
CA LEU A 25 9.99 29.72 -9.66
C LEU A 25 9.91 28.78 -10.87
N ALA A 26 10.36 29.22 -12.05
CA ALA A 26 10.39 28.38 -13.24
C ALA A 26 11.35 27.18 -13.06
N LEU A 27 12.54 27.42 -12.50
CA LEU A 27 13.50 26.35 -12.21
C LEU A 27 12.98 25.38 -11.14
N ALA A 28 12.36 25.90 -10.09
CA ALA A 28 11.73 25.08 -9.06
C ALA A 28 10.59 24.23 -9.63
N GLY A 29 9.72 24.83 -10.46
CA GLY A 29 8.63 24.12 -11.15
C GLY A 29 9.14 23.00 -12.06
N LEU A 30 10.21 23.26 -12.84
CA LEU A 30 10.85 22.22 -13.64
C LEU A 30 11.41 21.08 -12.77
N GLY A 31 12.02 21.43 -11.64
CA GLY A 31 12.49 20.44 -10.66
C GLY A 31 11.37 19.53 -10.15
N PHE A 32 10.22 20.10 -9.77
CA PHE A 32 9.06 19.33 -9.32
C PHE A 32 8.46 18.45 -10.42
N LEU A 33 8.42 18.91 -11.68
CA LEU A 33 7.94 18.10 -12.80
C LEU A 33 8.82 16.87 -13.03
N VAL A 34 10.15 17.04 -12.98
CA VAL A 34 11.08 15.91 -13.11
C VAL A 34 10.91 14.93 -11.95
N ALA A 35 10.87 15.44 -10.71
CA ALA A 35 10.69 14.60 -9.53
C ALA A 35 9.35 13.83 -9.56
N GLY A 36 8.26 14.50 -9.91
CA GLY A 36 6.95 13.87 -10.06
C GLY A 36 6.93 12.81 -11.16
N GLY A 37 7.58 13.08 -12.30
CA GLY A 37 7.72 12.11 -13.38
C GLY A 37 8.49 10.85 -12.96
N VAL A 38 9.58 11.00 -12.20
CA VAL A 38 10.35 9.86 -11.68
C VAL A 38 9.54 9.07 -10.65
N ALA A 39 8.85 9.75 -9.73
CA ALA A 39 8.00 9.09 -8.74
C ALA A 39 6.86 8.30 -9.41
N PHE A 40 6.21 8.87 -10.41
CA PHE A 40 5.17 8.19 -11.18
C PHE A 40 5.69 6.94 -11.91
N ALA A 41 6.85 7.04 -12.56
CA ALA A 41 7.46 5.90 -13.25
C ALA A 41 7.77 4.75 -12.27
N GLN A 42 8.31 5.04 -11.09
CA GLN A 42 8.59 4.01 -10.08
C GLN A 42 7.31 3.31 -9.57
N VAL A 43 6.22 4.05 -9.41
CA VAL A 43 4.92 3.47 -9.03
C VAL A 43 4.41 2.53 -10.13
N GLN A 44 4.49 2.94 -11.40
CA GLN A 44 4.10 2.08 -12.51
C GLN A 44 4.96 0.81 -12.62
N ASP A 45 6.28 0.93 -12.44
CA ASP A 45 7.18 -0.23 -12.42
C ASP A 45 6.84 -1.19 -11.26
N GLY A 46 6.38 -0.66 -10.13
CA GLY A 46 5.86 -1.41 -9.00
C GLY A 46 4.64 -2.26 -9.38
N TYR A 47 3.61 -1.67 -9.96
CA TYR A 47 2.44 -2.41 -10.45
C TYR A 47 2.79 -3.45 -11.52
N GLY A 48 3.71 -3.12 -12.44
CA GLY A 48 4.19 -4.09 -13.43
C GLY A 48 4.90 -5.30 -12.81
N SER A 49 5.61 -5.07 -11.70
CA SER A 49 6.26 -6.14 -10.93
C SER A 49 5.23 -7.01 -10.20
N LEU A 50 4.22 -6.39 -9.56
CA LEU A 50 3.11 -7.11 -8.92
C LEU A 50 2.33 -7.95 -9.93
N GLN A 51 1.98 -7.39 -11.09
CA GLN A 51 1.36 -8.12 -12.20
C GLN A 51 2.14 -9.39 -12.54
N SER A 52 3.44 -9.23 -12.84
CA SER A 52 4.30 -10.34 -13.25
C SER A 52 4.42 -11.42 -12.17
N PHE A 53 4.52 -11.00 -10.91
CA PHE A 53 4.57 -11.91 -9.76
C PHE A 53 3.25 -12.69 -9.60
N SER A 54 2.12 -11.98 -9.61
CA SER A 54 0.81 -12.57 -9.37
C SER A 54 0.37 -13.47 -10.51
N GLU A 55 0.70 -13.14 -11.76
CA GLU A 55 0.51 -14.05 -12.91
C GLU A 55 1.34 -15.32 -12.76
N ALA A 56 2.62 -15.19 -12.36
CA ALA A 56 3.52 -16.34 -12.21
C ALA A 56 3.16 -17.26 -11.05
N GLN A 57 2.50 -16.73 -10.00
CA GLN A 57 2.10 -17.46 -8.81
C GLN A 57 0.60 -17.75 -8.74
N ASN A 58 -0.19 -17.24 -9.69
CA ASN A 58 -1.64 -17.27 -9.70
C ASN A 58 -2.24 -16.81 -8.36
N VAL A 59 -1.76 -15.66 -7.86
CA VAL A 59 -2.26 -15.05 -6.62
C VAL A 59 -3.54 -14.30 -6.95
N THR A 60 -4.67 -14.86 -6.53
CA THR A 60 -6.00 -14.33 -6.83
C THR A 60 -6.86 -14.23 -5.58
N LEU A 61 -7.69 -13.19 -5.50
CA LEU A 61 -8.75 -13.10 -4.51
C LEU A 61 -9.88 -14.09 -4.84
N SER A 62 -10.59 -14.54 -3.81
CA SER A 62 -11.69 -15.49 -3.95
C SER A 62 -13.02 -14.77 -3.79
N TYR A 63 -13.96 -15.05 -4.69
CA TYR A 63 -15.29 -14.46 -4.69
C TYR A 63 -16.37 -15.56 -4.77
N ASN A 64 -17.55 -15.28 -4.22
CA ASN A 64 -18.74 -16.11 -4.42
C ASN A 64 -19.46 -15.79 -5.75
N GLU A 65 -20.55 -16.50 -6.03
CA GLU A 65 -21.35 -16.31 -7.26
C GLU A 65 -21.98 -14.90 -7.37
N ASP A 66 -22.17 -14.22 -6.24
CA ASP A 66 -22.70 -12.86 -6.16
C ASP A 66 -21.61 -11.78 -6.30
N GLY A 67 -20.35 -12.18 -6.52
CA GLY A 67 -19.21 -11.26 -6.65
C GLY A 67 -18.71 -10.68 -5.33
N GLN A 68 -19.02 -11.30 -4.20
CA GLN A 68 -18.54 -10.88 -2.88
C GLN A 68 -17.28 -11.64 -2.50
N LEU A 69 -16.33 -10.97 -1.85
CA LEU A 69 -15.13 -11.62 -1.33
C LEU A 69 -15.49 -12.74 -0.35
N VAL A 70 -14.75 -13.84 -0.44
CA VAL A 70 -14.86 -14.96 0.48
C VAL A 70 -13.48 -15.38 0.98
N ASP A 71 -13.43 -15.75 2.25
CA ASP A 71 -12.29 -16.44 2.84
C ASP A 71 -12.70 -17.88 3.17
N ARG A 72 -11.97 -18.85 2.63
CA ARG A 72 -12.30 -20.29 2.74
C ARG A 72 -13.76 -20.64 2.44
N GLY A 73 -14.39 -19.88 1.54
CA GLY A 73 -15.76 -20.10 1.07
C GLY A 73 -16.85 -19.36 1.84
N THR A 74 -16.52 -18.53 2.84
CA THR A 74 -17.50 -17.74 3.59
C THR A 74 -17.24 -16.24 3.50
N THR A 75 -18.31 -15.45 3.47
CA THR A 75 -18.23 -13.98 3.47
C THR A 75 -17.88 -13.44 4.85
N GLU A 76 -18.26 -14.13 5.91
CA GLU A 76 -17.97 -13.72 7.30
C GLU A 76 -16.46 -13.70 7.57
N GLY A 77 -15.71 -14.68 7.04
CA GLY A 77 -14.25 -14.68 7.15
C GLY A 77 -13.62 -13.51 6.40
N ALA A 78 -14.11 -13.24 5.18
CA ALA A 78 -13.65 -12.12 4.37
C ALA A 78 -13.95 -10.76 5.02
N GLU A 79 -15.10 -10.62 5.68
CA GLU A 79 -15.50 -9.40 6.42
C GLU A 79 -14.61 -9.18 7.65
N ALA A 80 -14.27 -10.24 8.39
CA ALA A 80 -13.33 -10.14 9.52
C ALA A 80 -11.93 -9.72 9.06
N ILE A 81 -11.45 -10.26 7.93
CA ILE A 81 -10.18 -9.85 7.32
C ILE A 81 -10.25 -8.40 6.83
N MET A 82 -11.36 -7.98 6.22
CA MET A 82 -11.55 -6.60 5.80
C MET A 82 -11.52 -5.66 7.01
N THR A 83 -12.14 -6.06 8.13
CA THR A 83 -12.12 -5.30 9.38
C THR A 83 -10.72 -5.17 9.95
N LEU A 84 -9.93 -6.25 9.96
CA LEU A 84 -8.51 -6.21 10.33
C LEU A 84 -7.74 -5.19 9.46
N LEU A 85 -7.99 -5.16 8.15
CA LEU A 85 -7.31 -4.26 7.23
C LEU A 85 -7.73 -2.79 7.41
N THR A 86 -9.03 -2.53 7.52
CA THR A 86 -9.56 -1.15 7.54
C THR A 86 -9.52 -0.54 8.93
N ASP A 87 -9.93 -1.30 9.95
CA ASP A 87 -10.19 -0.75 11.28
C ASP A 87 -8.96 -0.89 12.18
N ASP A 88 -8.30 -2.06 12.16
CA ASP A 88 -7.13 -2.30 13.00
C ASP A 88 -5.85 -1.73 12.37
N TRP A 89 -5.63 -1.98 11.07
CA TRP A 89 -4.44 -1.49 10.36
C TRP A 89 -4.64 -0.07 9.83
N GLY A 90 -5.88 0.40 9.70
CA GLY A 90 -6.17 1.76 9.21
C GLY A 90 -5.89 1.94 7.72
N TYR A 91 -5.88 0.86 6.93
CA TYR A 91 -5.55 0.95 5.51
C TYR A 91 -6.75 1.44 4.69
N PRO A 92 -6.60 2.51 3.87
CA PRO A 92 -7.69 3.04 3.06
C PRO A 92 -7.88 2.20 1.78
N VAL A 93 -8.66 1.13 1.87
CA VAL A 93 -8.98 0.25 0.74
C VAL A 93 -9.74 1.02 -0.35
N ASP A 94 -9.26 0.94 -1.59
CA ASP A 94 -10.04 1.33 -2.76
C ASP A 94 -10.91 0.15 -3.20
N MET A 95 -12.20 0.21 -2.87
CA MET A 95 -13.15 -0.85 -3.21
C MET A 95 -13.34 -1.03 -4.72
N ALA A 96 -12.95 -0.04 -5.54
CA ALA A 96 -13.00 -0.17 -7.00
C ALA A 96 -11.91 -1.10 -7.55
N GLU A 97 -10.83 -1.33 -6.79
CA GLU A 97 -9.76 -2.26 -7.14
C GLU A 97 -10.16 -3.73 -6.86
N LEU A 98 -11.20 -3.97 -6.06
CA LEU A 98 -11.67 -5.32 -5.71
C LEU A 98 -12.71 -5.81 -6.73
N ASP A 99 -12.27 -6.19 -7.93
CA ASP A 99 -13.16 -6.61 -9.03
C ASP A 99 -13.24 -8.15 -9.17
N PRO A 100 -14.41 -8.78 -8.98
CA PRO A 100 -14.56 -10.22 -9.22
C PRO A 100 -14.30 -10.63 -10.68
N ALA A 101 -14.39 -9.70 -11.65
CA ALA A 101 -14.04 -9.96 -13.06
C ALA A 101 -12.53 -9.93 -13.34
N ASP A 102 -11.74 -9.33 -12.43
CA ASP A 102 -10.28 -9.33 -12.46
C ASP A 102 -9.74 -9.67 -11.06
N PRO A 103 -9.78 -10.94 -10.64
CA PRO A 103 -9.43 -11.32 -9.27
C PRO A 103 -7.92 -11.36 -9.02
N LEU A 104 -7.09 -11.01 -10.00
CA LEU A 104 -5.64 -11.12 -9.92
C LEU A 104 -5.10 -10.02 -8.99
N VAL A 105 -4.35 -10.39 -7.96
CA VAL A 105 -3.80 -9.43 -6.99
C VAL A 105 -2.68 -8.60 -7.62
N ASN A 106 -3.00 -7.47 -8.24
CA ASN A 106 -2.03 -6.63 -8.96
C ASN A 106 -2.15 -5.13 -8.65
N THR A 107 -3.10 -4.75 -7.81
CA THR A 107 -3.27 -3.41 -7.26
C THR A 107 -2.85 -3.34 -5.78
N ASP A 108 -2.81 -2.12 -5.24
CA ASP A 108 -2.38 -1.90 -3.86
C ASP A 108 -3.41 -2.46 -2.86
N SER A 109 -4.71 -2.24 -3.08
CA SER A 109 -5.76 -2.70 -2.17
C SER A 109 -5.88 -4.22 -2.16
N GLU A 110 -5.79 -4.87 -3.32
CA GLU A 110 -5.81 -6.32 -3.41
C GLU A 110 -4.60 -6.93 -2.70
N TYR A 111 -3.41 -6.35 -2.90
CA TYR A 111 -2.18 -6.84 -2.27
C TYR A 111 -2.27 -6.70 -0.75
N MET A 112 -2.74 -5.56 -0.26
CA MET A 112 -2.91 -5.34 1.17
C MET A 112 -4.00 -6.22 1.77
N TYR A 113 -5.08 -6.52 1.04
CA TYR A 113 -6.06 -7.51 1.44
C TYR A 113 -5.44 -8.91 1.52
N GLN A 114 -4.64 -9.34 0.54
CA GLN A 114 -3.93 -10.61 0.60
C GLN A 114 -2.96 -10.69 1.81
N MET A 115 -2.30 -9.59 2.17
CA MET A 115 -1.49 -9.55 3.39
C MET A 115 -2.34 -9.68 4.66
N ALA A 116 -3.52 -9.04 4.69
CA ALA A 116 -4.47 -9.18 5.78
C ALA A 116 -5.00 -10.62 5.89
N VAL A 117 -5.28 -11.31 4.78
CA VAL A 117 -5.65 -12.74 4.77
C VAL A 117 -4.57 -13.58 5.45
N ILE A 118 -3.30 -13.39 5.04
CA ILE A 118 -2.16 -14.12 5.63
C ILE A 118 -2.06 -13.82 7.13
N ALA A 119 -2.09 -12.56 7.52
CA ALA A 119 -1.96 -12.17 8.91
C ALA A 119 -3.12 -12.69 9.76
N TYR A 120 -4.36 -12.60 9.28
CA TYR A 120 -5.53 -13.09 9.97
C TYR A 120 -5.40 -14.59 10.26
N HIS A 121 -4.97 -15.38 9.28
CA HIS A 121 -4.79 -16.82 9.46
C HIS A 121 -3.60 -17.21 10.32
N VAL A 122 -2.56 -16.38 10.35
CA VAL A 122 -1.44 -16.57 11.28
C VAL A 122 -1.84 -16.24 12.71
N LEU A 123 -2.60 -15.16 12.92
CA LEU A 123 -3.01 -14.70 14.25
C LEU A 123 -4.12 -15.54 14.87
N HIS A 124 -4.99 -16.13 14.04
CA HIS A 124 -6.16 -16.90 14.50
C HIS A 124 -6.08 -18.40 14.17
N GLY A 125 -4.98 -18.86 13.57
CA GLY A 125 -4.75 -20.26 13.28
C GLY A 125 -4.30 -21.04 14.51
N THR A 126 -4.77 -22.28 14.65
CA THR A 126 -4.20 -23.27 15.58
C THR A 126 -3.29 -24.21 14.81
N GLN A 127 -2.28 -24.76 15.49
CA GLN A 127 -1.29 -25.62 14.87
C GLN A 127 -1.11 -26.88 15.71
N THR A 128 -1.31 -28.04 15.10
CA THR A 128 -1.08 -29.31 15.77
C THR A 128 0.42 -29.54 15.97
N VAL A 129 0.86 -29.70 17.22
CA VAL A 129 2.24 -30.06 17.60
C VAL A 129 2.27 -31.51 18.06
N VAL A 130 3.19 -32.29 17.51
CA VAL A 130 3.40 -33.69 17.91
C VAL A 130 4.75 -33.80 18.63
N LEU A 131 4.71 -34.33 19.85
CA LEU A 131 5.88 -34.68 20.65
C LEU A 131 6.09 -36.19 20.62
N ASP A 132 7.21 -36.63 20.04
CA ASP A 132 7.56 -38.06 19.96
C ASP A 132 8.03 -38.63 21.33
N GLU A 133 8.51 -37.76 22.21
CA GLU A 133 8.96 -38.08 23.56
C GLU A 133 8.63 -36.92 24.52
N ALA A 134 8.79 -37.15 25.83
CA ALA A 134 8.55 -36.10 26.81
C ALA A 134 9.60 -34.98 26.67
N VAL A 135 9.15 -33.74 26.62
CA VAL A 135 10.00 -32.55 26.46
C VAL A 135 9.79 -31.61 27.64
N GLU A 136 10.89 -31.15 28.26
CA GLU A 136 10.83 -30.07 29.25
C GLU A 136 10.93 -28.70 28.55
N TYR A 137 9.96 -27.82 28.81
CA TYR A 137 9.97 -26.44 28.34
C TYR A 137 9.56 -25.49 29.48
N ASN A 138 10.39 -24.47 29.73
CA ASN A 138 10.18 -23.50 30.82
C ASN A 138 9.92 -24.14 32.21
N GLY A 139 10.53 -25.29 32.49
CA GLY A 139 10.38 -26.01 33.77
C GLY A 139 9.10 -26.83 33.90
N GLU A 140 8.29 -26.94 32.84
CA GLU A 140 7.14 -27.83 32.73
C GLU A 140 7.49 -29.00 31.78
N VAL A 141 7.12 -30.23 32.17
CA VAL A 141 7.31 -31.41 31.34
C VAL A 141 6.03 -31.68 30.55
N PHE A 142 6.15 -31.65 29.23
CA PHE A 142 5.10 -32.04 28.29
C PHE A 142 5.36 -33.47 27.86
N GLU A 143 4.40 -34.37 28.13
CA GLU A 143 4.51 -35.78 27.74
C GLU A 143 4.46 -35.96 26.22
N ALA A 144 4.89 -37.13 25.74
CA ALA A 144 4.70 -37.48 24.33
C ALA A 144 3.21 -37.47 23.98
N GLY A 145 2.84 -36.85 22.85
CA GLY A 145 1.45 -36.69 22.47
C GLY A 145 1.21 -35.62 21.41
N THR A 146 -0.06 -35.38 21.13
CA THR A 146 -0.54 -34.36 20.19
C THR A 146 -1.18 -33.20 20.96
N TYR A 147 -0.78 -31.99 20.62
CA TYR A 147 -1.22 -30.73 21.23
C TYR A 147 -1.73 -29.77 20.14
N GLU A 148 -2.62 -28.85 20.51
CA GLU A 148 -3.17 -27.78 19.66
C GLU A 148 -2.74 -26.41 20.16
#